data_AF-I4BBX5-F1
#
_entry.id   AF-I4BBX5-F1
#
_cell.length_a   1.000
_cell.length_b   1.000
_cell.length_c   1.000
_cell.angle_alpha   90.00
_cell.angle_beta   90.00
_cell.angle_gamma   90.00
#
_symmetry.space_group_name_H-M   'P 1'
#
loop_
_entity.id
_entity.type
_entity.pdbx_description
1 polymer ?
#
loop_
_entity_poly.entity_id
_entity_poly.type
_entity_poly.pdbx_seq_one_letter_code
_entity_poly.pdbx_strand_id
1 'polypeptide(L)'
;MIQKRLLKTATLVRALAAALLAVLATTPALATKFDGASVPTLSAESALNTPLGVRSYGMGMAQTGNANDLSALYYNPAALSTLHYAEYSLSYHGATNDVAGHSFMAALPLPYGTIGVTGVFNRAQDNQYVEKGVNVLPDRNKYSYITALSYGAPILKRRLHGGITMKWFGADFNDAAQGATYARQQKGLFFDASLLGTFDPAHYSESLRWMPRLSGGFTARNLHPLLKLDNEVSRSENREEYNAGVSMHFPYKFMLNVDAVNSMSAPTRMRYGFEYWPVHFLALRGGVTQSGSGEAFKSIHWGIGFGETVQSSKLSFEYAAAKEYPDGFGVNFNKPNSTYHRFAFHHSFESVETDEHGRATPIKFTERYTHRYRFARELAPREIIADSVTSLTNETVGYDASLAAATTGTQTASLDVAPSDQPAEPAPTPGKPTKVPPRPKPENIVGKYIVAIFPVDIEVVSGRVKNPSLKEKLRGNFLIEVNKGGAGRLINANKMLAAPKRNDGELESVYLKRMQQALGADLIVFNKLYIDGNDGELKLVTLYYRRGGTGISAQSDVVGSDAQELQFIQRATAQFEKEHKALLEELK
;
A
#
# COMPACT_ATOMS: atom_id res chain seq x y z
N MET A 1 -16.90 -19.06 46.58
CA MET A 1 -16.86 -17.64 46.16
C MET A 1 -17.17 -17.43 44.67
N ILE A 2 -16.76 -18.34 43.78
CA ILE A 2 -16.96 -18.24 42.31
C ILE A 2 -18.43 -18.38 41.89
N GLN A 3 -19.22 -19.26 42.52
CA GLN A 3 -20.65 -19.40 42.24
C GLN A 3 -21.48 -18.13 42.55
N LYS A 4 -21.12 -17.36 43.58
CA LYS A 4 -21.81 -16.11 43.92
C LYS A 4 -21.52 -14.97 42.93
N ARG A 5 -20.42 -15.03 42.17
CA ARG A 5 -20.12 -14.06 41.10
C ARG A 5 -20.86 -14.36 39.80
N LEU A 6 -21.07 -15.65 39.47
CA LEU A 6 -21.83 -16.07 38.29
C LEU A 6 -23.35 -15.79 38.40
N LEU A 7 -23.90 -15.82 39.61
CA LEU A 7 -25.33 -15.53 39.81
C LEU A 7 -25.67 -14.04 39.62
N LYS A 8 -24.77 -13.13 40.00
CA LYS A 8 -24.97 -11.67 39.89
C LYS A 8 -24.84 -11.15 38.46
N THR A 9 -24.02 -11.78 37.61
CA THR A 9 -23.92 -11.42 36.19
C THR A 9 -25.15 -11.87 35.40
N ALA A 10 -25.76 -13.01 35.74
CA ALA A 10 -26.98 -13.48 35.08
C ALA A 10 -28.21 -12.59 35.36
N THR A 11 -28.29 -11.96 36.56
CA THR A 11 -29.38 -11.05 36.91
C THR A 11 -29.27 -9.71 36.19
N LEU A 12 -28.05 -9.19 36.02
CA LEU A 12 -27.80 -7.94 35.30
C LEU A 12 -28.13 -8.07 33.80
N VAL A 13 -27.80 -9.21 33.18
CA VAL A 13 -28.09 -9.50 31.77
C VAL A 13 -29.60 -9.63 31.52
N ARG A 14 -30.36 -10.23 32.45
CA ARG A 14 -31.83 -10.33 32.34
C ARG A 14 -32.53 -8.97 32.52
N ALA A 15 -32.03 -8.12 33.42
CA ALA A 15 -32.56 -6.76 33.59
C ALA A 15 -32.30 -5.88 32.36
N LEU A 16 -31.11 -5.99 31.75
CA LEU A 16 -30.78 -5.32 30.49
C LEU A 16 -31.62 -5.81 29.31
N ALA A 17 -31.87 -7.12 29.21
CA ALA A 17 -32.74 -7.69 28.17
C ALA A 17 -34.21 -7.25 28.33
N ALA A 18 -34.72 -7.15 29.56
CA ALA A 18 -36.08 -6.70 29.82
C ALA A 18 -36.26 -5.18 29.58
N ALA A 19 -35.25 -4.37 29.90
CA ALA A 19 -35.24 -2.94 29.57
C ALA A 19 -35.17 -2.69 28.05
N LEU A 20 -34.43 -3.54 27.32
CA LEU A 20 -34.37 -3.49 25.86
C LEU A 20 -35.71 -3.87 25.20
N LEU A 21 -36.45 -4.82 25.79
CA LEU A 21 -37.79 -5.19 25.33
C LEU A 21 -38.87 -4.14 25.66
N ALA A 22 -38.74 -3.41 26.78
CA ALA A 22 -39.70 -2.38 27.17
C ALA A 22 -39.57 -1.08 26.33
N VAL A 23 -38.38 -0.78 25.80
CA VAL A 23 -38.16 0.35 24.86
C VAL A 23 -38.70 0.03 23.45
N LEU A 24 -38.97 -1.24 23.13
CA LEU A 24 -39.56 -1.66 21.85
C LEU A 24 -41.10 -1.58 21.81
N ALA A 25 -41.76 -1.20 22.91
CA ALA A 25 -43.23 -1.20 23.01
C ALA A 25 -43.88 0.19 22.93
N THR A 26 -43.15 1.26 22.61
CA THR A 26 -43.77 2.56 22.31
C THR A 26 -44.32 2.55 20.89
N THR A 27 -45.65 2.46 20.79
CA THR A 27 -46.44 2.51 19.55
C THR A 27 -46.03 3.70 18.65
N PRO A 28 -45.59 3.47 17.40
CA PRO A 28 -45.43 4.56 16.46
C PRO A 28 -46.80 5.08 16.05
N ALA A 29 -46.98 6.40 16.16
CA ALA A 29 -48.06 7.11 15.49
C ALA A 29 -48.02 6.75 13.99
N LEU A 30 -49.19 6.42 13.45
CA LEU A 30 -49.39 5.97 12.08
C LEU A 30 -48.94 7.03 11.07
N ALA A 31 -47.77 6.84 10.46
CA ALA A 31 -47.34 7.60 9.28
C ALA A 31 -47.50 6.72 8.04
N THR A 32 -48.56 6.96 7.27
CA THR A 32 -48.66 6.44 5.90
C THR A 32 -47.58 7.11 5.06
N LYS A 33 -46.60 6.35 4.55
CA LYS A 33 -45.62 6.91 3.60
C LYS A 33 -46.31 7.24 2.28
N PHE A 34 -46.21 8.50 1.86
CA PHE A 34 -46.72 8.98 0.58
C PHE A 34 -45.85 8.47 -0.58
N ASP A 35 -46.45 8.26 -1.76
CA ASP A 35 -45.73 8.05 -3.02
C ASP A 35 -44.68 9.16 -3.21
N GLY A 36 -43.46 8.78 -3.60
CA GLY A 36 -42.36 9.72 -3.83
C GLY A 36 -41.45 9.99 -2.65
N ALA A 37 -41.58 9.26 -1.54
CA ALA A 37 -40.69 9.40 -0.38
C ALA A 37 -39.21 9.16 -0.74
N SER A 38 -38.91 8.29 -1.71
CA SER A 38 -37.53 8.01 -2.15
C SER A 38 -36.97 9.05 -3.13
N VAL A 39 -37.85 9.85 -3.76
CA VAL A 39 -37.49 10.81 -4.82
C VAL A 39 -36.50 11.87 -4.35
N PRO A 40 -36.65 12.52 -3.18
CA PRO A 40 -35.65 13.47 -2.70
C PRO A 40 -34.25 12.87 -2.54
N THR A 41 -34.14 11.56 -2.27
CA THR A 41 -32.86 10.88 -2.10
C THR A 41 -32.27 10.41 -3.44
N LEU A 42 -33.13 10.05 -4.39
CA LEU A 42 -32.76 9.62 -5.75
C LEU A 42 -32.58 10.79 -6.73
N SER A 43 -33.04 12.00 -6.38
CA SER A 43 -32.88 13.19 -7.22
C SER A 43 -31.41 13.59 -7.34
N ALA A 44 -31.08 14.36 -8.37
CA ALA A 44 -29.72 14.85 -8.59
C ALA A 44 -29.14 15.58 -7.37
N GLU A 45 -29.98 16.36 -6.67
CA GLU A 45 -29.60 17.16 -5.49
C GLU A 45 -28.93 16.31 -4.40
N SER A 46 -29.50 15.12 -4.14
CA SER A 46 -29.01 14.20 -3.11
C SER A 46 -28.07 13.12 -3.69
N ALA A 47 -28.43 12.52 -4.82
CA ALA A 47 -27.71 11.39 -5.38
C ALA A 47 -26.26 11.75 -5.75
N LEU A 48 -26.03 12.92 -6.36
CA LEU A 48 -24.67 13.40 -6.69
C LEU A 48 -23.82 13.67 -5.44
N ASN A 49 -24.47 13.95 -4.31
CA ASN A 49 -23.84 14.21 -3.01
C ASN A 49 -23.83 12.98 -2.10
N THR A 50 -24.28 11.83 -2.60
CA THR A 50 -24.17 10.57 -1.88
C THR A 50 -22.69 10.21 -1.77
N PRO A 51 -22.14 10.12 -0.55
CA PRO A 51 -20.71 9.91 -0.39
C PRO A 51 -20.31 8.58 -1.03
N LEU A 52 -19.14 8.52 -1.67
CA LEU A 52 -18.60 7.28 -2.24
C LEU A 52 -17.35 6.83 -1.50
N GLY A 53 -17.19 5.52 -1.35
CA GLY A 53 -16.14 4.91 -0.52
C GLY A 53 -16.58 4.71 0.94
N VAL A 54 -16.12 3.61 1.52
CA VAL A 54 -16.47 3.22 2.90
C VAL A 54 -15.45 3.79 3.88
N ARG A 55 -14.15 3.74 3.56
CA ARG A 55 -13.09 4.48 4.25
C ARG A 55 -13.42 5.96 4.45
N SER A 56 -13.74 6.66 3.36
CA SER A 56 -14.10 8.08 3.38
C SER A 56 -15.31 8.36 4.28
N TYR A 57 -16.33 7.50 4.21
CA TYR A 57 -17.52 7.60 5.05
C TYR A 57 -17.18 7.44 6.53
N GLY A 58 -16.40 6.43 6.91
CA GLY A 58 -15.97 6.21 8.30
C GLY A 58 -15.13 7.36 8.88
N MET A 59 -14.53 8.20 8.03
CA MET A 59 -13.77 9.40 8.40
C MET A 59 -14.60 10.68 8.29
N GLY A 60 -15.94 10.61 8.33
CA GLY A 60 -16.78 11.80 8.27
C GLY A 60 -16.72 12.54 6.94
N MET A 61 -16.33 11.85 5.86
CA MET A 61 -16.21 12.40 4.51
C MET A 61 -15.18 13.53 4.38
N ALA A 62 -14.21 13.61 5.31
CA ALA A 62 -13.08 14.53 5.26
C ALA A 62 -11.95 13.90 4.42
N GLN A 63 -11.96 14.14 3.11
CA GLN A 63 -11.05 13.51 2.13
C GLN A 63 -10.53 14.47 1.06
N THR A 64 -10.99 15.73 1.00
CA THR A 64 -10.55 16.67 -0.02
C THR A 64 -9.03 16.90 0.05
N GLY A 65 -8.46 16.97 1.25
CA GLY A 65 -7.01 17.07 1.42
C GLY A 65 -6.23 15.78 1.20
N ASN A 66 -6.90 14.61 1.09
CA ASN A 66 -6.24 13.30 1.13
C ASN A 66 -7.13 12.14 0.64
N ALA A 67 -7.44 12.15 -0.65
CA ALA A 67 -8.12 11.03 -1.28
C ALA A 67 -7.10 10.06 -1.90
N ASN A 68 -6.27 9.42 -1.08
CA ASN A 68 -5.19 8.52 -1.55
C ASN A 68 -5.64 7.08 -1.86
N ASP A 69 -6.92 6.88 -2.15
CA ASP A 69 -7.57 5.61 -2.50
C ASP A 69 -8.63 5.83 -3.60
N LEU A 70 -9.46 4.83 -3.90
CA LEU A 70 -10.53 4.97 -4.89
C LEU A 70 -11.57 6.07 -4.57
N SER A 71 -11.64 6.58 -3.33
CA SER A 71 -12.50 7.73 -3.03
C SER A 71 -12.04 9.03 -3.71
N ALA A 72 -10.82 9.06 -4.26
CA ALA A 72 -10.31 10.12 -5.14
C ALA A 72 -11.25 10.43 -6.30
N LEU A 73 -11.88 9.40 -6.87
CA LEU A 73 -12.82 9.52 -7.99
C LEU A 73 -14.00 10.43 -7.69
N TYR A 74 -14.30 10.64 -6.39
CA TYR A 74 -15.44 11.40 -5.91
C TYR A 74 -15.05 12.67 -5.15
N TYR A 75 -14.07 12.60 -4.25
CA TYR A 75 -13.74 13.74 -3.37
C TYR A 75 -12.71 14.69 -3.93
N ASN A 76 -11.68 14.17 -4.61
CA ASN A 76 -10.60 14.96 -5.19
C ASN A 76 -9.89 14.18 -6.31
N PRO A 77 -10.31 14.32 -7.58
CA PRO A 77 -9.72 13.62 -8.72
C PRO A 77 -8.22 13.85 -8.91
N ALA A 78 -7.65 14.97 -8.44
CA ALA A 78 -6.22 15.23 -8.50
C ALA A 78 -5.42 14.17 -7.72
N ALA A 79 -6.01 13.64 -6.65
CA ALA A 79 -5.39 12.60 -5.84
C ALA A 79 -5.27 11.25 -6.57
N LEU A 80 -5.99 11.03 -7.68
CA LEU A 80 -5.82 9.84 -8.53
C LEU A 80 -4.37 9.70 -9.01
N SER A 81 -3.70 10.82 -9.29
CA SER A 81 -2.29 10.81 -9.71
C SER A 81 -1.31 10.33 -8.63
N THR A 82 -1.78 10.16 -7.39
CA THR A 82 -1.01 9.58 -6.28
C THR A 82 -1.25 8.07 -6.13
N LEU A 83 -2.22 7.52 -6.88
CA LEU A 83 -2.42 6.08 -6.96
C LEU A 83 -1.36 5.49 -7.86
N HIS A 84 -0.58 4.59 -7.29
CA HIS A 84 0.51 3.95 -8.01
C HIS A 84 0.17 2.56 -8.51
N TYR A 85 -1.05 2.06 -8.26
CA TYR A 85 -1.46 0.69 -8.55
C TYR A 85 -2.88 0.62 -9.09
N ALA A 86 -3.17 -0.43 -9.84
CA ALA A 86 -4.52 -0.70 -10.28
C ALA A 86 -5.36 -1.16 -9.09
N GLU A 87 -6.54 -0.59 -8.92
CA GLU A 87 -7.45 -0.94 -7.83
C GLU A 87 -8.89 -0.94 -8.36
N TYR A 88 -9.72 -1.87 -7.88
CA TYR A 88 -11.17 -1.73 -7.97
C TYR A 88 -11.84 -1.98 -6.63
N SER A 89 -13.04 -1.43 -6.49
CA SER A 89 -13.89 -1.56 -5.31
C SER A 89 -15.34 -1.83 -5.72
N LEU A 90 -15.98 -2.71 -4.97
CA LEU A 90 -17.41 -2.95 -5.00
C LEU A 90 -17.95 -2.60 -3.62
N SER A 91 -18.99 -1.76 -3.56
CA SER A 91 -19.57 -1.38 -2.27
C SER A 91 -21.08 -1.26 -2.30
N TYR A 92 -21.68 -1.49 -1.14
CA TYR A 92 -23.09 -1.31 -0.86
C TYR A 92 -23.24 -0.21 0.20
N HIS A 93 -24.26 0.62 0.06
CA HIS A 93 -24.60 1.63 1.06
C HIS A 93 -26.11 1.77 1.21
N GLY A 94 -26.57 1.89 2.46
CA GLY A 94 -27.90 2.40 2.77
C GLY A 94 -27.92 3.93 2.81
N ALA A 95 -29.06 4.52 2.52
CA ALA A 95 -29.34 5.94 2.56
C ALA A 95 -30.71 6.22 3.22
N THR A 96 -31.06 7.50 3.37
CA THR A 96 -32.38 7.94 3.85
C THR A 96 -33.52 7.37 3.00
N ASN A 97 -34.74 7.39 3.53
CA ASN A 97 -35.97 7.13 2.77
C ASN A 97 -35.99 5.76 2.07
N ASP A 98 -35.47 4.75 2.75
CA ASP A 98 -35.33 3.38 2.25
C ASP A 98 -34.55 3.29 0.93
N VAL A 99 -33.67 4.22 0.61
CA VAL A 99 -32.82 4.08 -0.58
C VAL A 99 -31.57 3.26 -0.22
N ALA A 100 -31.13 2.42 -1.15
CA ALA A 100 -29.78 1.87 -1.10
C ALA A 100 -29.14 1.90 -2.47
N GLY A 101 -27.82 1.87 -2.45
CA GLY A 101 -27.03 1.89 -3.66
C GLY A 101 -25.91 0.88 -3.66
N HIS A 102 -25.56 0.50 -4.87
CA HIS A 102 -24.35 -0.24 -5.18
C HIS A 102 -23.42 0.69 -5.94
N SER A 103 -22.13 0.60 -5.65
CA SER A 103 -21.14 1.34 -6.42
C SER A 103 -19.95 0.47 -6.80
N PHE A 104 -19.51 0.67 -8.04
CA PHE A 104 -18.29 0.16 -8.62
C PHE A 104 -17.35 1.33 -8.85
N MET A 105 -16.10 1.16 -8.45
CA MET A 105 -15.03 2.14 -8.67
C MET A 105 -13.80 1.38 -9.14
N ALA A 106 -13.09 1.92 -10.13
CA ALA A 106 -11.80 1.38 -10.51
C ALA A 106 -10.85 2.50 -10.95
N ALA A 107 -9.56 2.30 -10.71
CA ALA A 107 -8.50 3.19 -11.12
C ALA A 107 -7.36 2.39 -11.75
N LEU A 108 -6.80 2.92 -12.83
CA LEU A 108 -5.68 2.35 -13.56
C LEU A 108 -4.60 3.41 -13.73
N PRO A 109 -3.42 3.25 -13.10
CA PRO A 109 -2.30 4.16 -13.32
C PRO A 109 -1.79 4.05 -14.76
N LEU A 110 -1.45 5.19 -15.35
CA LEU A 110 -0.88 5.37 -16.68
C LEU A 110 0.47 6.09 -16.54
N PRO A 111 1.34 6.08 -17.56
CA PRO A 111 2.65 6.74 -17.47
C PRO A 111 2.60 8.24 -17.09
N TYR A 112 1.53 8.95 -17.47
CA TYR A 112 1.39 10.39 -17.25
C TYR A 112 0.25 10.77 -16.30
N GLY A 113 -0.31 9.81 -15.56
CA GLY A 113 -1.43 10.08 -14.67
C GLY A 113 -2.17 8.82 -14.26
N THR A 114 -3.44 8.94 -13.91
CA THR A 114 -4.29 7.81 -13.54
C THR A 114 -5.68 8.07 -14.07
N ILE A 115 -6.22 7.08 -14.79
CA ILE A 115 -7.59 7.10 -15.26
C ILE A 115 -8.47 6.32 -14.26
N GLY A 116 -9.70 6.77 -14.11
CA GLY A 116 -10.63 6.21 -13.16
C GLY A 116 -12.05 6.14 -13.69
N VAL A 117 -12.78 5.10 -13.31
CA VAL A 117 -14.19 4.90 -13.67
C VAL A 117 -15.03 4.71 -12.42
N THR A 118 -16.22 5.29 -12.42
CA THR A 118 -17.21 5.14 -11.35
C THR A 118 -18.56 4.76 -11.93
N GLY A 119 -19.23 3.81 -11.30
CA GLY A 119 -20.64 3.49 -11.54
C GLY A 119 -21.36 3.40 -10.21
N VAL A 120 -22.46 4.14 -10.05
CA VAL A 120 -23.32 4.11 -8.88
C VAL A 120 -24.73 3.84 -9.35
N PHE A 121 -25.42 2.93 -8.68
CA PHE A 121 -26.82 2.63 -8.94
C PHE A 121 -27.58 2.62 -7.62
N ASN A 122 -28.49 3.58 -7.45
CA ASN A 122 -29.34 3.70 -6.28
C ASN A 122 -30.78 3.34 -6.64
N ARG A 123 -31.45 2.66 -5.73
CA ARG A 123 -32.85 2.25 -5.88
C ARG A 123 -33.55 2.35 -4.54
N ALA A 124 -34.85 2.63 -4.56
CA ALA A 124 -35.68 2.42 -3.40
C ALA A 124 -35.69 0.93 -2.98
N GLN A 125 -35.55 0.68 -1.69
CA GLN A 125 -35.60 -0.61 -1.02
C GLN A 125 -36.96 -0.83 -0.38
N ASP A 126 -37.23 -2.10 -0.14
CA ASP A 126 -38.47 -2.62 0.43
C ASP A 126 -38.19 -3.15 1.84
N ASN A 127 -37.92 -2.24 2.78
CA ASN A 127 -37.48 -2.63 4.13
C ASN A 127 -38.65 -2.86 5.12
N GLN A 128 -39.89 -2.56 4.75
CA GLN A 128 -41.09 -2.86 5.53
C GLN A 128 -42.27 -3.00 4.56
N TYR A 129 -43.03 -4.10 4.62
CA TYR A 129 -44.51 -4.18 4.58
C TYR A 129 -44.99 -5.64 4.44
N VAL A 130 -44.74 -6.47 5.46
CA VAL A 130 -45.45 -7.75 5.68
C VAL A 130 -46.45 -7.64 6.86
N GLU A 131 -46.51 -6.48 7.53
CA GLU A 131 -47.19 -6.37 8.83
C GLU A 131 -48.72 -6.11 8.76
N LYS A 132 -49.30 -5.88 7.57
CA LYS A 132 -50.75 -5.56 7.44
C LYS A 132 -51.50 -6.25 6.30
N GLY A 133 -50.90 -7.21 5.58
CA GLY A 133 -51.58 -7.93 4.50
C GLY A 133 -52.00 -7.07 3.29
N VAL A 134 -51.66 -5.78 3.26
CA VAL A 134 -51.82 -4.90 2.09
C VAL A 134 -50.46 -4.63 1.50
N ASN A 135 -50.22 -5.23 0.33
CA ASN A 135 -48.99 -5.17 -0.42
C ASN A 135 -48.96 -3.87 -1.26
N VAL A 136 -48.90 -2.69 -0.60
CA VAL A 136 -48.68 -1.43 -1.34
C VAL A 136 -47.17 -1.29 -1.53
N LEU A 137 -46.68 -1.68 -2.71
CA LEU A 137 -45.28 -1.59 -3.10
C LEU A 137 -45.01 -0.15 -3.58
N PRO A 138 -44.44 0.77 -2.78
CA PRO A 138 -44.63 2.18 -3.09
C PRO A 138 -43.62 2.74 -4.10
N ASP A 139 -42.52 2.05 -4.42
CA ASP A 139 -41.45 2.74 -5.15
C ASP A 139 -40.47 1.90 -5.98
N ARG A 140 -40.84 0.65 -6.33
CA ARG A 140 -39.88 -0.32 -6.88
C ARG A 140 -39.25 0.08 -8.21
N ASN A 141 -39.88 0.91 -9.02
CA ASN A 141 -39.33 1.31 -10.32
C ASN A 141 -38.58 2.64 -10.27
N LYS A 142 -38.47 3.29 -9.10
CA LYS A 142 -37.69 4.52 -8.96
C LYS A 142 -36.22 4.19 -8.72
N TYR A 143 -35.35 4.76 -9.56
CA TYR A 143 -33.90 4.57 -9.45
C TYR A 143 -33.15 5.80 -9.93
N SER A 144 -31.88 5.87 -9.53
CA SER A 144 -30.92 6.84 -10.05
C SER A 144 -29.59 6.16 -10.30
N TYR A 145 -28.84 6.63 -11.28
CA TYR A 145 -27.51 6.14 -11.56
C TYR A 145 -26.55 7.29 -11.87
N ILE A 146 -25.29 7.07 -11.54
CA ILE A 146 -24.18 7.97 -11.85
C ILE A 146 -23.11 7.12 -12.52
N THR A 147 -22.66 7.54 -13.70
CA THR A 147 -21.44 7.02 -14.31
C THR A 147 -20.43 8.14 -14.44
N ALA A 148 -19.16 7.87 -14.20
CA ALA A 148 -18.14 8.91 -14.30
C ALA A 148 -16.82 8.38 -14.85
N LEU A 149 -16.13 9.25 -15.59
CA LEU A 149 -14.76 9.07 -16.05
C LEU A 149 -13.90 10.17 -15.44
N SER A 150 -12.81 9.78 -14.79
CA SER A 150 -11.90 10.68 -14.09
C SER A 150 -10.48 10.53 -14.60
N TYR A 151 -9.73 11.62 -14.58
CA TYR A 151 -8.31 11.62 -14.87
C TYR A 151 -7.57 12.55 -13.92
N GLY A 152 -6.50 12.06 -13.30
CA GLY A 152 -5.60 12.85 -12.46
C GLY A 152 -4.16 12.74 -12.95
N ALA A 153 -3.44 13.86 -12.95
CA ALA A 153 -2.04 13.92 -13.37
C ALA A 153 -1.20 14.83 -12.45
N PRO A 154 0.10 14.54 -12.29
CA PRO A 154 1.02 15.48 -11.63
C PRO A 154 1.24 16.71 -12.52
N ILE A 155 0.97 17.92 -12.00
CA ILE A 155 1.28 19.20 -12.66
C ILE A 155 2.74 19.57 -12.39
N LEU A 156 3.16 19.47 -11.13
CA LEU A 156 4.55 19.67 -10.71
C LEU A 156 5.00 18.39 -10.01
N LYS A 157 6.06 17.75 -10.54
CA LYS A 157 6.56 16.45 -10.05
C LYS A 157 6.54 16.39 -8.52
N ARG A 158 5.73 15.47 -7.98
CA ARG A 158 5.59 15.14 -6.54
C ARG A 158 5.07 16.25 -5.61
N ARG A 159 4.65 17.41 -6.12
CA ARG A 159 4.23 18.55 -5.29
C ARG A 159 2.83 19.03 -5.58
N LEU A 160 2.48 19.14 -6.86
CA LEU A 160 1.18 19.66 -7.29
C LEU A 160 0.56 18.68 -8.28
N HIS A 161 -0.71 18.39 -8.05
CA HIS A 161 -1.50 17.46 -8.83
C HIS A 161 -2.78 18.16 -9.27
N GLY A 162 -3.24 17.82 -10.47
CA GLY A 162 -4.51 18.27 -11.02
C GLY A 162 -5.36 17.10 -11.43
N GLY A 163 -6.68 17.26 -11.39
CA GLY A 163 -7.59 16.23 -11.86
C GLY A 163 -8.95 16.75 -12.25
N ILE A 164 -9.57 16.02 -13.16
CA ILE A 164 -10.89 16.31 -13.73
C ILE A 164 -11.75 15.04 -13.69
N THR A 165 -13.07 15.24 -13.55
CA THR A 165 -14.06 14.16 -13.69
C THR A 165 -15.22 14.64 -14.53
N MET A 166 -15.68 13.79 -15.44
CA MET A 166 -16.93 13.96 -16.17
C MET A 166 -17.93 12.93 -15.65
N LYS A 167 -19.13 13.36 -15.26
CA LYS A 167 -20.19 12.51 -14.71
C LYS A 167 -21.46 12.63 -15.53
N TRP A 168 -22.08 11.49 -15.80
CA TRP A 168 -23.43 11.41 -16.32
C TRP A 168 -24.37 10.93 -15.23
N PHE A 169 -25.45 11.68 -14.99
CA PHE A 169 -26.51 11.33 -14.07
C PHE A 169 -27.79 11.00 -14.83
N GLY A 170 -28.52 10.02 -14.33
CA GLY A 170 -29.88 9.76 -14.75
C GLY A 170 -30.72 9.25 -13.59
N ALA A 171 -31.98 9.67 -13.51
CA ALA A 171 -32.97 9.13 -12.61
C ALA A 171 -34.30 8.96 -13.33
N ASP A 172 -35.00 7.90 -12.97
CA ASP A 172 -36.32 7.56 -13.49
C ASP A 172 -37.28 7.40 -12.31
N PHE A 173 -38.42 8.09 -12.41
CA PHE A 173 -39.47 8.16 -11.42
C PHE A 173 -40.85 7.83 -12.02
N ASN A 174 -40.90 7.15 -13.18
CA ASN A 174 -42.07 7.00 -14.05
C ASN A 174 -43.33 6.38 -13.42
N ASP A 175 -43.24 5.76 -12.23
CA ASP A 175 -44.39 5.29 -11.46
C ASP A 175 -45.16 6.42 -10.73
N ALA A 176 -44.73 7.68 -10.85
CA ALA A 176 -45.38 8.80 -10.19
C ALA A 176 -46.85 8.93 -10.57
N ALA A 177 -47.73 8.98 -9.56
CA ALA A 177 -49.15 9.23 -9.77
C ALA A 177 -49.38 10.49 -10.63
N GLN A 178 -50.45 10.49 -11.46
CA GLN A 178 -50.86 11.70 -12.18
C GLN A 178 -51.08 12.84 -11.17
N GLY A 179 -50.31 13.92 -11.28
CA GLY A 179 -50.33 15.05 -10.34
C GLY A 179 -49.16 15.12 -9.35
N ALA A 180 -48.19 14.19 -9.41
CA ALA A 180 -46.95 14.30 -8.63
C ALA A 180 -46.20 15.62 -8.92
N THR A 181 -45.66 16.24 -7.87
CA THR A 181 -44.98 17.56 -7.93
C THR A 181 -43.54 17.50 -8.39
N TYR A 182 -43.00 16.31 -8.69
CA TYR A 182 -41.62 16.09 -9.09
C TYR A 182 -41.54 15.64 -10.55
N ALA A 183 -40.43 15.98 -11.22
CA ALA A 183 -40.17 15.55 -12.59
C ALA A 183 -40.17 14.02 -12.68
N ARG A 184 -40.68 13.45 -13.78
CA ARG A 184 -40.69 11.98 -13.98
C ARG A 184 -39.32 11.40 -14.32
N GLN A 185 -38.45 12.19 -14.93
CA GLN A 185 -37.08 11.82 -15.24
C GLN A 185 -36.17 13.02 -15.00
N GLN A 186 -34.96 12.74 -14.57
CA GLN A 186 -33.88 13.73 -14.46
C GLN A 186 -32.64 13.18 -15.14
N LYS A 187 -31.97 13.98 -15.95
CA LYS A 187 -30.67 13.63 -16.56
C LYS A 187 -29.73 14.81 -16.46
N GLY A 188 -28.43 14.60 -16.53
CA GLY A 188 -27.51 15.73 -16.57
C GLY A 188 -26.05 15.32 -16.72
N LEU A 189 -25.27 16.23 -17.30
CA LEU A 189 -23.83 16.12 -17.42
C LEU A 189 -23.17 17.04 -16.38
N PHE A 190 -22.21 16.54 -15.63
CA PHE A 190 -21.54 17.28 -14.57
C PHE A 190 -20.03 17.13 -14.66
N PHE A 191 -19.31 18.15 -14.20
CA PHE A 191 -17.86 18.17 -14.18
C PHE A 191 -17.32 18.45 -12.79
N ASP A 192 -16.23 17.80 -12.43
CA ASP A 192 -15.43 18.16 -11.27
C ASP A 192 -14.03 18.61 -11.74
N ALA A 193 -13.47 19.59 -11.04
CA ALA A 193 -12.10 20.07 -11.24
C ALA A 193 -11.41 20.20 -9.89
N SER A 194 -10.14 19.81 -9.83
CA SER A 194 -9.45 19.67 -8.55
C SER A 194 -7.95 19.90 -8.61
N LEU A 195 -7.42 20.31 -7.45
CA LEU A 195 -6.00 20.49 -7.19
C LEU A 195 -5.63 19.81 -5.87
N LEU A 196 -4.43 19.27 -5.81
CA LEU A 196 -3.85 18.70 -4.59
C LEU A 196 -2.37 19.08 -4.50
N GLY A 197 -2.02 19.77 -3.42
CA GLY A 197 -0.64 20.05 -3.02
C GLY A 197 -0.19 19.09 -1.93
N THR A 198 1.05 18.59 -2.02
CA THR A 198 1.67 17.79 -0.97
C THR A 198 2.99 18.40 -0.52
N PHE A 199 3.25 18.32 0.78
CA PHE A 199 4.45 18.83 1.42
C PHE A 199 4.94 17.80 2.44
N ASP A 200 6.18 17.36 2.27
CA ASP A 200 6.82 16.41 3.16
C ASP A 200 8.08 17.05 3.79
N PRO A 201 8.02 17.44 5.07
CA PRO A 201 9.15 18.05 5.77
C PRO A 201 10.40 17.15 5.81
N ALA A 202 10.24 15.82 5.76
CA ALA A 202 11.35 14.87 5.85
C ALA A 202 12.31 14.99 4.67
N HIS A 203 11.89 15.57 3.54
CA HIS A 203 12.78 15.84 2.40
C HIS A 203 13.80 16.94 2.66
N TYR A 204 13.55 17.82 3.64
CA TYR A 204 14.42 18.97 3.91
C TYR A 204 15.41 18.72 5.03
N SER A 205 15.03 17.92 6.04
CA SER A 205 15.92 17.55 7.14
C SER A 205 15.47 16.26 7.80
N GLU A 206 16.43 15.42 8.20
CA GLU A 206 16.14 14.22 8.96
C GLU A 206 15.54 14.51 10.34
N SER A 207 15.91 15.65 10.95
CA SER A 207 15.35 16.07 12.24
C SER A 207 13.86 16.42 12.16
N LEU A 208 13.31 16.59 10.95
CA LEU A 208 11.90 16.89 10.69
C LEU A 208 11.07 15.63 10.35
N ARG A 209 11.66 14.43 10.38
CA ARG A 209 10.95 13.16 10.09
C ARG A 209 9.80 12.85 11.04
N TRP A 210 9.78 13.44 12.23
CA TRP A 210 8.67 13.31 13.18
C TRP A 210 7.46 14.17 12.82
N MET A 211 7.66 15.21 11.98
CA MET A 211 6.55 16.06 11.54
C MET A 211 5.68 15.30 10.53
N PRO A 212 4.35 15.52 10.55
CA PRO A 212 3.47 14.86 9.61
C PRO A 212 3.73 15.35 8.18
N ARG A 213 3.54 14.47 7.20
CA ARG A 213 3.39 14.89 5.81
C ARG A 213 2.07 15.64 5.69
N LEU A 214 2.11 16.84 5.14
CA LEU A 214 0.95 17.69 4.95
C LEU A 214 0.46 17.59 3.51
N SER A 215 -0.86 17.63 3.32
CA SER A 215 -1.44 17.84 2.01
C SER A 215 -2.64 18.77 2.09
N GLY A 216 -2.80 19.59 1.06
CA GLY A 216 -3.88 20.55 0.92
C GLY A 216 -4.57 20.35 -0.42
N GLY A 217 -5.89 20.25 -0.41
CA GLY A 217 -6.69 20.00 -1.61
C GLY A 217 -7.77 21.05 -1.81
N PHE A 218 -8.11 21.28 -3.07
CA PHE A 218 -9.27 22.05 -3.48
C PHE A 218 -10.04 21.26 -4.54
N THR A 219 -11.37 21.29 -4.51
CA THR A 219 -12.21 20.60 -5.50
C THR A 219 -13.49 21.39 -5.73
N ALA A 220 -13.75 21.76 -6.97
CA ALA A 220 -15.06 22.22 -7.43
C ALA A 220 -15.81 21.03 -8.02
N ARG A 221 -16.98 20.71 -7.49
CA ARG A 221 -17.74 19.49 -7.80
C ARG A 221 -19.12 19.80 -8.35
N ASN A 222 -19.60 18.87 -9.18
CA ASN A 222 -20.91 18.88 -9.80
C ASN A 222 -21.16 20.16 -10.60
N LEU A 223 -20.15 20.69 -11.29
CA LEU A 223 -20.29 21.84 -12.18
C LEU A 223 -21.17 21.44 -13.36
N HIS A 224 -22.32 22.09 -13.49
CA HIS A 224 -23.28 21.81 -14.55
C HIS A 224 -23.10 22.81 -15.70
N PRO A 225 -23.01 22.37 -16.97
CA PRO A 225 -22.94 23.28 -18.10
C PRO A 225 -24.21 24.13 -18.20
N LEU A 226 -24.11 25.27 -18.88
CA LEU A 226 -25.25 26.17 -19.09
C LEU A 226 -26.22 25.68 -20.19
N LEU A 227 -25.78 24.73 -21.01
CA LEU A 227 -26.62 24.08 -22.01
C LEU A 227 -27.70 23.27 -21.30
N LYS A 228 -28.95 23.41 -21.75
CA LYS A 228 -30.11 22.65 -21.27
C LYS A 228 -30.57 21.67 -22.34
N LEU A 229 -30.52 20.38 -22.03
CA LEU A 229 -31.14 19.29 -22.75
C LEU A 229 -32.55 19.03 -22.17
N ASP A 230 -33.39 18.31 -22.91
CA ASP A 230 -34.72 17.92 -22.43
C ASP A 230 -34.62 17.05 -21.17
N ASN A 231 -35.41 17.38 -20.14
CA ASN A 231 -35.39 16.76 -18.81
C ASN A 231 -34.03 16.87 -18.08
N GLU A 232 -33.23 17.88 -18.44
CA GLU A 232 -31.99 18.15 -17.73
C GLU A 232 -32.26 18.73 -16.34
N VAL A 233 -31.47 18.29 -15.36
CA VAL A 233 -31.52 18.77 -13.98
C VAL A 233 -31.40 20.29 -13.97
N SER A 234 -32.34 20.96 -13.32
CA SER A 234 -32.30 22.41 -13.22
C SER A 234 -31.10 22.83 -12.37
N ARG A 235 -30.45 23.96 -12.70
CA ARG A 235 -29.30 24.44 -11.91
C ARG A 235 -29.67 24.71 -10.44
N SER A 236 -30.92 25.07 -10.15
CA SER A 236 -31.44 25.21 -8.79
C SER A 236 -31.56 23.89 -8.03
N GLU A 237 -31.74 22.77 -8.74
CA GLU A 237 -31.74 21.41 -8.18
C GLU A 237 -30.33 20.80 -8.14
N ASN A 238 -29.36 21.40 -8.86
CA ASN A 238 -27.97 21.00 -8.76
C ASN A 238 -27.31 21.64 -7.54
N ARG A 239 -26.54 20.83 -6.82
CA ARG A 239 -25.75 21.29 -5.69
C ARG A 239 -24.27 21.29 -6.08
N GLU A 240 -23.88 22.41 -6.69
CA GLU A 240 -22.47 22.78 -6.91
C GLU A 240 -21.78 22.88 -5.53
N GLU A 241 -20.63 22.20 -5.38
CA GLU A 241 -19.84 22.21 -4.13
C GLU A 241 -18.41 22.69 -4.38
N TYR A 242 -17.89 23.54 -3.50
CA TYR A 242 -16.50 23.98 -3.46
C TYR A 242 -15.88 23.53 -2.14
N ASN A 243 -14.94 22.61 -2.24
CA ASN A 243 -14.35 21.94 -1.10
C ASN A 243 -12.89 22.35 -0.98
N ALA A 244 -12.47 22.66 0.24
CA ALA A 244 -11.07 22.86 0.58
C ALA A 244 -10.74 21.97 1.78
N GLY A 245 -9.60 21.30 1.75
CA GLY A 245 -9.24 20.33 2.77
C GLY A 245 -7.76 20.28 3.07
N VAL A 246 -7.41 19.95 4.31
CA VAL A 246 -6.04 19.72 4.77
C VAL A 246 -5.97 18.35 5.42
N SER A 247 -4.89 17.63 5.15
CA SER A 247 -4.58 16.35 5.78
C SER A 247 -3.18 16.38 6.39
N MET A 248 -3.07 15.73 7.55
CA MET A 248 -1.83 15.50 8.28
C MET A 248 -1.61 14.00 8.41
N HIS A 249 -0.56 13.51 7.77
CA HIS A 249 -0.17 12.10 7.82
C HIS A 249 1.00 11.94 8.77
N PHE A 250 0.73 11.42 9.97
CA PHE A 250 1.80 11.08 10.88
C PHE A 250 2.43 9.76 10.45
N PRO A 251 3.76 9.63 10.61
CA PRO A 251 4.44 8.38 10.29
C PRO A 251 3.75 7.17 10.93
N TYR A 252 3.28 6.26 10.06
CA TYR A 252 2.96 4.85 10.31
C TYR A 252 1.69 4.48 11.06
N LYS A 253 0.92 5.39 11.66
CA LYS A 253 -0.27 4.96 12.42
C LYS A 253 -1.45 5.90 12.43
N PHE A 254 -1.27 7.18 12.16
CA PHE A 254 -2.33 8.15 12.40
C PHE A 254 -2.43 9.17 11.28
N MET A 255 -3.65 9.54 10.96
CA MET A 255 -3.98 10.50 9.94
C MET A 255 -5.13 11.36 10.47
N LEU A 256 -5.06 12.66 10.19
CA LEU A 256 -6.08 13.63 10.54
C LEU A 256 -6.44 14.45 9.30
N ASN A 257 -7.73 14.53 8.99
CA ASN A 257 -8.28 15.26 7.86
C ASN A 257 -9.28 16.31 8.36
N VAL A 258 -9.22 17.50 7.76
CA VAL A 258 -10.17 18.59 8.01
C VAL A 258 -10.58 19.18 6.67
N ASP A 259 -11.88 19.18 6.37
CA ASP A 259 -12.44 19.76 5.16
C ASP A 259 -13.48 20.83 5.48
N ALA A 260 -13.46 21.92 4.72
CA ALA A 260 -14.53 22.91 4.59
C ALA A 260 -15.24 22.70 3.26
N VAL A 261 -16.56 22.53 3.30
CA VAL A 261 -17.41 22.19 2.16
C VAL A 261 -18.46 23.28 1.99
N ASN A 262 -18.31 24.11 0.97
CA ASN A 262 -19.24 25.17 0.65
C ASN A 262 -20.16 24.72 -0.49
N SER A 263 -21.47 24.67 -0.25
CA SER A 263 -22.47 24.36 -1.28
C SER A 263 -23.24 25.62 -1.62
N MET A 264 -23.53 25.88 -2.90
CA MET A 264 -24.27 27.09 -3.31
C MET A 264 -25.65 27.26 -2.65
N SER A 265 -26.29 26.15 -2.27
CA SER A 265 -27.63 26.11 -1.68
C SER A 265 -27.66 25.76 -0.18
N ALA A 266 -26.52 25.60 0.48
CA ALA A 266 -26.48 25.18 1.88
C ALA A 266 -25.34 25.84 2.67
N PRO A 267 -25.48 26.02 3.99
CA PRO A 267 -24.41 26.53 4.83
C PRO A 267 -23.11 25.74 4.67
N THR A 268 -21.97 26.42 4.80
CA THR A 268 -20.65 25.77 4.77
C THR A 268 -20.57 24.70 5.85
N ARG A 269 -20.17 23.49 5.48
CA ARG A 269 -20.00 22.36 6.41
C ARG A 269 -18.54 22.15 6.73
N MET A 270 -18.24 21.86 7.99
CA MET A 270 -16.92 21.40 8.41
C MET A 270 -16.96 19.88 8.62
N ARG A 271 -15.93 19.19 8.15
CA ARG A 271 -15.78 17.75 8.30
C ARG A 271 -14.43 17.46 8.93
N TYR A 272 -14.43 16.59 9.92
CA TYR A 272 -13.24 16.17 10.64
C TYR A 272 -13.19 14.65 10.60
N GLY A 273 -12.04 14.11 10.23
CA GLY A 273 -11.85 12.67 10.09
C GLY A 273 -10.49 12.26 10.61
N PHE A 274 -10.40 11.07 11.18
CA PHE A 274 -9.12 10.46 11.50
C PHE A 274 -9.11 8.99 11.11
N GLU A 275 -7.91 8.48 10.86
CA GLU A 275 -7.64 7.07 10.63
C GLU A 275 -6.46 6.64 11.50
N TYR A 276 -6.64 5.51 12.19
CA TYR A 276 -5.65 4.91 13.07
C TYR A 276 -5.37 3.46 12.67
N TRP A 277 -4.11 3.10 12.51
CA TRP A 277 -3.65 1.75 12.13
C TRP A 277 -2.94 1.10 13.32
N PRO A 278 -3.67 0.46 14.26
CA PRO A 278 -3.05 -0.22 15.39
C PRO A 278 -2.08 -1.33 14.94
N VAL A 279 -2.42 -2.00 13.84
CA VAL A 279 -1.60 -3.02 13.16
C VAL A 279 -1.76 -2.87 11.64
N HIS A 280 -0.81 -3.39 10.86
CA HIS A 280 -0.76 -3.18 9.40
C HIS A 280 -2.00 -3.63 8.62
N PHE A 281 -2.74 -4.61 9.13
CA PHE A 281 -3.94 -5.14 8.49
C PHE A 281 -5.25 -4.55 9.00
N LEU A 282 -5.23 -3.71 10.04
CA LEU A 282 -6.43 -3.18 10.70
C LEU A 282 -6.40 -1.66 10.74
N ALA A 283 -7.43 -1.04 10.18
CA ALA A 283 -7.69 0.40 10.28
C ALA A 283 -8.92 0.66 11.15
N LEU A 284 -8.82 1.64 12.05
CA LEU A 284 -9.91 2.21 12.81
C LEU A 284 -10.14 3.65 12.34
N ARG A 285 -11.38 4.03 12.11
CA ARG A 285 -11.74 5.33 11.54
C ARG A 285 -12.83 5.97 12.39
N GLY A 286 -12.75 7.28 12.50
CA GLY A 286 -13.79 8.09 13.11
C GLY A 286 -13.88 9.43 12.43
N GLY A 287 -15.06 10.03 12.47
CA GLY A 287 -15.25 11.38 11.97
C GLY A 287 -16.52 12.03 12.48
N VAL A 288 -16.56 13.35 12.34
CA VAL A 288 -17.72 14.17 12.69
C VAL A 288 -17.96 15.22 11.63
N THR A 289 -19.22 15.58 11.43
CA THR A 289 -19.60 16.66 10.51
C THR A 289 -20.35 17.75 11.26
N GLN A 290 -20.09 19.00 10.91
CA GLN A 290 -20.76 20.19 11.43
C GLN A 290 -21.33 20.98 10.27
N SER A 291 -22.54 21.51 10.43
CA SER A 291 -23.14 22.46 9.47
C SER A 291 -22.96 23.86 10.01
N GLY A 292 -22.39 24.79 9.26
CA GLY A 292 -22.19 26.18 9.70
C GLY A 292 -21.11 26.37 10.77
N SER A 293 -20.63 27.61 10.89
CA SER A 293 -19.74 28.01 11.98
C SER A 293 -20.57 28.18 13.26
N GLY A 294 -20.27 27.38 14.28
CA GLY A 294 -20.89 27.50 15.61
C GLY A 294 -22.14 26.64 15.85
N GLU A 295 -22.64 25.89 14.85
CA GLU A 295 -23.68 24.90 15.14
C GLU A 295 -23.10 23.62 15.78
N ALA A 296 -23.96 22.85 16.45
CA ALA A 296 -23.59 21.54 16.96
C ALA A 296 -23.28 20.53 15.83
N PHE A 297 -22.43 19.55 16.13
CA PHE A 297 -22.09 18.46 15.19
C PHE A 297 -23.35 17.71 14.76
N LYS A 298 -23.57 17.56 13.45
CA LYS A 298 -24.77 16.92 12.89
C LYS A 298 -24.64 15.41 12.75
N SER A 299 -23.43 14.85 12.70
CA SER A 299 -23.28 13.40 12.58
C SER A 299 -21.96 12.90 13.14
N ILE A 300 -21.98 11.65 13.59
CA ILE A 300 -20.82 10.89 14.03
C ILE A 300 -20.66 9.69 13.09
N HIS A 301 -19.44 9.50 12.62
CA HIS A 301 -19.03 8.44 11.72
C HIS A 301 -18.01 7.55 12.41
N TRP A 302 -18.09 6.26 12.13
CA TRP A 302 -17.08 5.29 12.54
C TRP A 302 -16.90 4.24 11.46
N GLY A 303 -15.70 3.67 11.39
CA GLY A 303 -15.41 2.62 10.44
C GLY A 303 -14.27 1.73 10.87
N ILE A 304 -14.24 0.54 10.28
CA ILE A 304 -13.19 -0.46 10.45
C ILE A 304 -12.83 -1.01 9.07
N GLY A 305 -11.53 -1.18 8.83
CA GLY A 305 -11.00 -1.78 7.61
C GLY A 305 -10.07 -2.92 7.96
N PHE A 306 -10.25 -4.06 7.28
CA PHE A 306 -9.36 -5.20 7.36
C PHE A 306 -8.73 -5.42 5.99
N GLY A 307 -7.41 -5.52 5.90
CA GLY A 307 -6.74 -5.74 4.62
C GLY A 307 -5.44 -6.50 4.75
N GLU A 308 -5.24 -7.50 3.90
CA GLU A 308 -4.05 -8.35 3.89
C GLU A 308 -3.47 -8.43 2.48
N THR A 309 -2.17 -8.60 2.38
CA THR A 309 -1.50 -8.87 1.10
C THR A 309 -1.40 -10.38 0.89
N VAL A 310 -2.05 -10.88 -0.15
CA VAL A 310 -1.98 -12.27 -0.57
C VAL A 310 -1.25 -12.31 -1.91
N GLN A 311 -0.04 -12.87 -1.93
CA GLN A 311 0.84 -12.90 -3.10
C GLN A 311 1.15 -11.48 -3.63
N SER A 312 0.66 -11.15 -4.82
CA SER A 312 0.81 -9.88 -5.53
C SER A 312 -0.46 -9.03 -5.51
N SER A 313 -1.36 -9.30 -4.57
CA SER A 313 -2.65 -8.63 -4.48
C SER A 313 -2.94 -8.22 -3.05
N LYS A 314 -3.51 -7.02 -2.89
CA LYS A 314 -4.03 -6.57 -1.60
C LYS A 314 -5.54 -6.71 -1.64
N LEU A 315 -6.06 -7.52 -0.73
CA LEU A 315 -7.50 -7.68 -0.53
C LEU A 315 -7.88 -6.94 0.74
N SER A 316 -8.95 -6.15 0.68
CA SER A 316 -9.48 -5.52 1.90
C SER A 316 -11.00 -5.47 1.92
N PHE A 317 -11.52 -5.56 3.14
CA PHE A 317 -12.93 -5.47 3.49
C PHE A 317 -13.10 -4.30 4.43
N GLU A 318 -14.08 -3.46 4.14
CA GLU A 318 -14.34 -2.27 4.94
C GLU A 318 -15.80 -2.22 5.37
N TYR A 319 -16.01 -1.73 6.57
CA TYR A 319 -17.31 -1.38 7.10
C TYR A 319 -17.27 0.02 7.68
N ALA A 320 -18.31 0.80 7.42
CA ALA A 320 -18.50 2.09 8.06
C ALA A 320 -19.97 2.32 8.34
N ALA A 321 -20.22 3.09 9.38
CA ALA A 321 -21.56 3.55 9.71
C ALA A 321 -21.53 4.98 10.23
N ALA A 322 -22.67 5.64 10.11
CA ALA A 322 -22.86 6.96 10.66
C ALA A 322 -24.22 7.08 11.32
N LYS A 323 -24.26 7.94 12.33
CA LYS A 323 -25.47 8.30 13.06
C LYS A 323 -25.68 9.80 12.95
N GLU A 324 -26.85 10.20 12.48
CA GLU A 324 -27.21 11.58 12.25
C GLU A 324 -28.10 12.14 13.37
N TYR A 325 -27.81 13.38 13.75
CA TYR A 325 -28.48 14.17 14.77
C TYR A 325 -28.92 15.49 14.12
N PRO A 326 -30.18 15.57 13.62
CA PRO A 326 -30.67 16.76 12.91
C PRO A 326 -30.55 18.04 13.74
N ASP A 327 -30.85 17.94 15.04
CA ASP A 327 -30.78 19.03 16.02
C ASP A 327 -29.35 19.26 16.55
N GLY A 328 -28.42 18.37 16.20
CA GLY A 328 -27.04 18.37 16.68
C GLY A 328 -26.79 17.38 17.83
N PHE A 329 -25.56 16.87 17.86
CA PHE A 329 -25.03 16.00 18.89
C PHE A 329 -25.00 16.76 20.23
N GLY A 330 -25.52 16.14 21.29
CA GLY A 330 -25.63 16.77 22.61
C GLY A 330 -26.97 17.46 22.88
N VAL A 331 -27.74 17.81 21.83
CA VAL A 331 -29.03 18.50 21.99
C VAL A 331 -30.17 17.52 22.27
N ASN A 332 -30.20 16.40 21.54
CA ASN A 332 -31.26 15.39 21.72
C ASN A 332 -30.76 13.97 21.41
N PHE A 333 -30.14 13.31 22.40
CA PHE A 333 -29.70 11.91 22.27
C PHE A 333 -30.84 10.92 22.05
N ASN A 334 -32.07 11.30 22.40
CA ASN A 334 -33.24 10.42 22.40
C ASN A 334 -33.96 10.39 21.04
N LYS A 335 -33.57 11.22 20.06
CA LYS A 335 -34.15 11.24 18.70
C LYS A 335 -33.11 11.09 17.60
N PRO A 336 -32.36 9.96 17.55
CA PRO A 336 -31.56 9.68 16.38
C PRO A 336 -32.49 9.43 15.18
N ASN A 337 -32.28 10.15 14.09
CA ASN A 337 -33.17 10.07 12.93
C ASN A 337 -32.93 8.75 12.15
N SER A 338 -31.67 8.34 12.09
CA SER A 338 -31.23 7.27 11.20
C SER A 338 -29.81 6.80 11.50
N THR A 339 -29.56 5.51 11.27
CA THR A 339 -28.21 4.93 11.21
C THR A 339 -28.00 4.34 9.83
N TYR A 340 -26.90 4.70 9.18
CA TYR A 340 -26.56 4.23 7.85
C TYR A 340 -25.35 3.31 7.92
N HIS A 341 -25.40 2.25 7.12
CA HIS A 341 -24.37 1.23 7.08
C HIS A 341 -23.83 1.08 5.67
N ARG A 342 -22.53 0.84 5.57
CA ARG A 342 -21.83 0.66 4.30
C ARG A 342 -20.78 -0.42 4.39
N PHE A 343 -20.64 -1.16 3.31
CA PHE A 343 -19.69 -2.25 3.18
C PHE A 343 -18.96 -2.13 1.86
N ALA A 344 -17.66 -2.39 1.85
CA ALA A 344 -16.88 -2.42 0.62
C ALA A 344 -15.93 -3.61 0.61
N PHE A 345 -15.71 -4.10 -0.60
CA PHE A 345 -14.61 -4.99 -0.94
C PHE A 345 -13.70 -4.26 -1.92
N HIS A 346 -12.41 -4.24 -1.60
CA HIS A 346 -11.37 -3.62 -2.40
C HIS A 346 -10.34 -4.66 -2.81
N HIS A 347 -9.87 -4.55 -4.04
CA HIS A 347 -8.80 -5.37 -4.58
C HIS A 347 -7.81 -4.49 -5.33
N SER A 348 -6.57 -4.47 -4.84
CA SER A 348 -5.45 -3.77 -5.46
C SER A 348 -4.46 -4.78 -6.04
N PHE A 349 -3.94 -4.48 -7.23
CA PHE A 349 -2.96 -5.30 -7.93
C PHE A 349 -1.58 -4.66 -7.87
N GLU A 350 -0.52 -5.48 -7.83
CA GLU A 350 0.84 -4.96 -7.96
C GLU A 350 0.96 -4.11 -9.22
N SER A 351 1.59 -2.95 -9.06
CA SER A 351 1.75 -2.06 -10.18
C SER A 351 3.05 -2.31 -10.89
N VAL A 352 3.12 -1.78 -12.09
CA VAL A 352 4.32 -1.78 -12.89
C VAL A 352 4.71 -0.32 -13.02
N GLU A 353 5.74 0.10 -12.28
CA GLU A 353 6.31 1.44 -12.40
C GLU A 353 7.04 1.52 -13.74
N THR A 354 6.57 2.41 -14.60
CA THR A 354 7.27 2.68 -15.83
C THR A 354 8.40 3.67 -15.51
N ASP A 355 9.66 3.26 -15.67
CA ASP A 355 10.81 4.14 -15.48
C ASP A 355 10.80 5.30 -16.51
N GLU A 356 11.73 6.26 -16.34
CA GLU A 356 11.86 7.42 -17.25
C GLU A 356 12.11 7.03 -18.72
N HIS A 357 12.43 5.76 -18.99
CA HIS A 357 12.68 5.21 -20.33
C HIS A 357 11.52 4.35 -20.84
N GLY A 358 10.37 4.35 -20.17
CA GLY A 358 9.23 3.53 -20.59
C GLY A 358 9.31 2.07 -20.13
N ARG A 359 10.28 1.69 -19.28
CA ARG A 359 10.43 0.30 -18.82
C ARG A 359 9.56 0.02 -17.62
N ALA A 360 8.67 -0.93 -17.82
CA ALA A 360 7.80 -1.50 -16.83
C ALA A 360 8.59 -2.29 -15.76
N THR A 361 8.70 -1.77 -14.54
CA THR A 361 9.27 -2.43 -13.36
C THR A 361 8.17 -2.79 -12.36
N PRO A 362 7.88 -4.07 -12.09
CA PRO A 362 6.84 -4.44 -11.14
C PRO A 362 7.22 -4.01 -9.71
N ILE A 363 6.42 -3.12 -9.10
CA ILE A 363 6.50 -2.80 -7.68
C ILE A 363 5.73 -3.87 -6.92
N LYS A 364 6.45 -4.71 -6.16
CA LYS A 364 5.80 -5.73 -5.34
C LYS A 364 5.18 -5.12 -4.08
N PHE A 365 3.95 -5.49 -3.72
CA PHE A 365 3.27 -5.01 -2.50
C PHE A 365 4.05 -5.39 -1.23
N THR A 366 4.78 -6.49 -1.30
CA THR A 366 5.64 -6.98 -0.23
C THR A 366 6.66 -5.93 0.20
N GLU A 367 7.18 -5.10 -0.70
CA GLU A 367 8.19 -4.11 -0.33
C GLU A 367 7.64 -2.94 0.50
N ARG A 368 6.36 -2.56 0.31
CA ARG A 368 5.71 -1.48 1.08
C ARG A 368 5.16 -1.93 2.42
N TYR A 369 4.63 -3.15 2.54
CA TYR A 369 3.90 -3.59 3.74
C TYR A 369 4.57 -4.71 4.53
N THR A 370 5.47 -5.51 3.94
CA THR A 370 6.06 -6.68 4.64
C THR A 370 7.47 -6.45 5.19
N HIS A 371 8.11 -5.31 4.93
CA HIS A 371 9.42 -5.03 5.54
C HIS A 371 9.31 -4.60 7.01
N ARG A 372 9.11 -5.59 7.89
CA ARG A 372 9.55 -5.57 9.30
C ARG A 372 11.03 -5.12 9.45
N TYR A 373 11.80 -5.10 8.38
CA TYR A 373 13.22 -4.72 8.37
C TYR A 373 13.50 -3.26 8.00
N ARG A 374 12.57 -2.50 7.40
CA ARG A 374 12.73 -1.03 7.34
C ARG A 374 12.47 -0.41 8.71
N PHE A 375 11.55 -1.01 9.47
CA PHE A 375 11.28 -0.73 10.89
C PHE A 375 12.53 -0.83 11.79
N ALA A 376 13.39 -1.82 11.60
CA ALA A 376 14.63 -1.96 12.40
C ALA A 376 15.81 -1.14 11.85
N ARG A 377 15.80 -0.76 10.57
CA ARG A 377 16.93 -0.11 9.88
C ARG A 377 16.82 1.41 9.84
N GLU A 378 15.61 1.98 10.00
CA GLU A 378 15.42 3.43 10.17
C GLU A 378 15.41 3.87 11.65
N LEU A 379 15.37 2.93 12.61
CA LEU A 379 15.52 3.17 14.05
C LEU A 379 16.94 2.88 14.59
N ALA A 380 17.92 2.57 13.74
CA ALA A 380 19.32 2.47 14.12
C ALA A 380 20.20 2.94 12.96
N PRO A 381 20.96 4.04 13.13
CA PRO A 381 22.14 3.93 13.99
C PRO A 381 22.42 5.21 14.79
N ARG A 382 21.87 5.32 16.00
CA ARG A 382 22.49 5.85 17.23
C ARG A 382 21.40 6.03 18.29
N GLU A 383 21.69 5.57 19.51
CA GLU A 383 20.95 5.78 20.76
C GLU A 383 19.74 4.87 21.06
N ILE A 384 20.05 3.68 21.60
CA ILE A 384 19.88 3.49 23.06
C ILE A 384 21.22 2.95 23.58
N ILE A 385 22.12 3.86 23.95
CA ILE A 385 23.20 3.60 24.89
C ILE A 385 22.96 4.59 26.03
N ALA A 386 22.34 4.09 27.10
CA ALA A 386 22.65 4.60 28.42
C ALA A 386 23.88 3.82 28.90
N ASP A 387 24.83 4.57 29.46
CA ASP A 387 25.96 4.15 30.30
C ASP A 387 27.08 3.32 29.65
N SER A 388 28.14 4.02 29.21
CA SER A 388 29.47 4.04 29.85
C SER A 388 30.51 4.62 28.91
N VAL A 389 30.83 5.90 29.12
CA VAL A 389 32.04 6.53 28.60
C VAL A 389 33.16 6.20 29.58
N THR A 390 34.07 5.31 29.19
CA THR A 390 35.43 5.27 29.76
C THR A 390 36.42 4.83 28.69
N SER A 391 37.21 5.80 28.25
CA SER A 391 38.63 5.74 27.84
C SER A 391 39.09 4.66 26.85
N LEU A 392 39.80 5.10 25.79
CA LEU A 392 41.21 4.76 25.48
C LEU A 392 41.49 5.19 24.01
N THR A 393 42.21 6.31 23.83
CA THR A 393 43.64 6.44 23.47
C THR A 393 43.99 6.10 22.02
N ASN A 394 44.44 7.14 21.31
CA ASN A 394 45.16 7.09 20.04
C ASN A 394 46.33 6.10 20.12
N GLU A 395 46.50 5.25 19.11
CA GLU A 395 47.84 4.78 18.76
C GLU A 395 47.95 4.35 17.30
N THR A 396 48.90 5.01 16.63
CA THR A 396 49.41 4.83 15.28
C THR A 396 50.55 3.80 15.28
N VAL A 397 50.35 2.60 14.75
CA VAL A 397 51.39 1.65 14.28
C VAL A 397 50.68 0.64 13.36
N GLY A 398 51.10 0.20 12.18
CA GLY A 398 52.27 0.40 11.33
C GLY A 398 52.13 -0.61 10.18
N TYR A 399 51.87 -0.12 8.96
CA TYR A 399 51.52 -0.91 7.76
C TYR A 399 52.73 -1.65 7.14
N ASP A 400 53.94 -1.32 7.59
CA ASP A 400 55.19 -1.84 7.03
C ASP A 400 55.60 -3.22 7.55
N ALA A 401 55.01 -3.69 8.65
CA ALA A 401 55.32 -5.01 9.21
C ALA A 401 54.66 -6.18 8.44
N SER A 402 53.57 -5.92 7.72
CA SER A 402 52.86 -6.94 6.94
C SER A 402 53.47 -7.23 5.56
N LEU A 403 54.22 -6.27 4.98
CA LEU A 403 54.85 -6.43 3.67
C LEU A 403 56.12 -7.28 3.71
N ALA A 404 56.79 -7.40 4.87
CA ALA A 404 57.99 -8.21 5.03
C ALA A 404 57.71 -9.73 5.17
N ALA A 405 56.47 -10.13 5.45
CA ALA A 405 56.11 -11.54 5.68
C ALA A 405 55.62 -12.28 4.42
N ALA A 406 55.40 -11.58 3.30
CA ALA A 406 54.73 -12.15 2.11
C ALA A 406 55.69 -12.54 0.96
N THR A 407 57.01 -12.36 1.10
CA THR A 407 57.98 -12.54 0.00
C THR A 407 58.82 -13.82 0.04
N THR A 408 58.44 -14.83 0.81
CA THR A 408 59.17 -16.11 0.83
C THR A 408 58.29 -17.30 0.45
N GLY A 409 58.43 -17.71 -0.82
CA GLY A 409 58.18 -19.06 -1.32
C GLY A 409 56.82 -19.29 -2.01
N THR A 410 56.68 -20.09 -3.07
CA THR A 410 57.61 -20.91 -3.85
C THR A 410 56.89 -21.33 -5.14
N GLN A 411 57.60 -21.18 -6.26
CA GLN A 411 57.60 -21.91 -7.54
C GLN A 411 56.30 -22.30 -8.29
N THR A 412 56.35 -21.86 -9.54
CA THR A 412 55.66 -22.26 -10.77
C THR A 412 55.58 -23.77 -11.05
N ALA A 413 54.39 -24.22 -11.47
CA ALA A 413 54.23 -25.38 -12.35
C ALA A 413 53.23 -25.03 -13.46
N SER A 414 53.71 -25.06 -14.70
CA SER A 414 52.96 -24.88 -15.94
C SER A 414 52.30 -26.19 -16.36
N LEU A 415 51.04 -26.14 -16.78
CA LEU A 415 50.34 -27.24 -17.45
C LEU A 415 49.87 -26.77 -18.83
N ASP A 416 50.42 -27.42 -19.86
CA ASP A 416 50.06 -27.30 -21.26
C ASP A 416 48.63 -27.79 -21.52
N VAL A 417 47.90 -27.06 -22.36
CA VAL A 417 46.57 -27.43 -22.87
C VAL A 417 46.70 -27.79 -24.34
N ALA A 418 46.41 -29.05 -24.67
CA ALA A 418 46.28 -29.55 -26.05
C ALA A 418 44.92 -29.13 -26.67
N PRO A 419 44.84 -28.88 -27.98
CA PRO A 419 43.59 -28.50 -28.64
C PRO A 419 42.75 -29.74 -28.99
N SER A 420 41.45 -29.70 -28.67
CA SER A 420 40.48 -30.71 -29.11
C SER A 420 39.73 -30.21 -30.35
N ASP A 421 39.94 -30.89 -31.47
CA ASP A 421 39.13 -30.82 -32.68
C ASP A 421 37.71 -31.35 -32.42
N GLN A 422 36.69 -30.58 -32.80
CA GLN A 422 35.32 -31.08 -32.98
C GLN A 422 34.86 -30.81 -34.41
N PRO A 423 34.29 -31.82 -35.11
CA PRO A 423 33.78 -31.66 -36.46
C PRO A 423 32.41 -30.97 -36.49
N ALA A 424 32.19 -30.19 -37.55
CA ALA A 424 30.99 -29.41 -37.82
C ALA A 424 29.74 -30.27 -38.02
N GLU A 425 28.64 -29.89 -37.36
CA GLU A 425 27.29 -30.42 -37.59
C GLU A 425 26.66 -29.84 -38.88
N PRO A 426 25.89 -30.65 -39.65
CA PRO A 426 25.24 -30.20 -40.88
C PRO A 426 23.92 -29.46 -40.61
N ALA A 427 23.60 -28.55 -41.54
CA ALA A 427 22.43 -27.67 -41.51
C ALA A 427 21.08 -28.42 -41.59
N PRO A 428 20.01 -27.93 -40.93
CA PRO A 428 18.72 -28.61 -40.90
C PRO A 428 17.85 -28.32 -42.14
N THR A 429 17.21 -29.38 -42.64
CA THR A 429 16.20 -29.38 -43.71
C THR A 429 14.82 -28.98 -43.15
N PRO A 430 13.96 -28.24 -43.89
CA PRO A 430 12.71 -27.74 -43.36
C PRO A 430 11.59 -28.78 -43.47
N GLY A 431 11.04 -29.23 -42.33
CA GLY A 431 9.92 -30.17 -42.31
C GLY A 431 9.18 -30.30 -40.98
N LYS A 432 7.91 -29.85 -41.00
CA LYS A 432 6.77 -30.11 -40.09
C LYS A 432 6.81 -29.62 -38.62
N PRO A 433 5.69 -29.09 -38.11
CA PRO A 433 5.58 -28.53 -36.76
C PRO A 433 5.69 -29.63 -35.69
N THR A 434 6.78 -29.63 -34.95
CA THR A 434 7.03 -30.53 -33.83
C THR A 434 6.25 -30.08 -32.60
N LYS A 435 5.47 -31.00 -32.00
CA LYS A 435 4.85 -30.78 -30.69
C LYS A 435 5.93 -30.38 -29.69
N VAL A 436 5.72 -29.22 -29.05
CA VAL A 436 6.58 -28.73 -27.96
C VAL A 436 6.71 -29.82 -26.89
N PRO A 437 7.91 -30.34 -26.59
CA PRO A 437 8.08 -31.34 -25.56
C PRO A 437 7.64 -30.74 -24.21
N PRO A 438 6.93 -31.50 -23.37
CA PRO A 438 6.53 -31.03 -22.05
C PRO A 438 7.77 -30.59 -21.28
N ARG A 439 7.72 -29.41 -20.66
CA ARG A 439 8.80 -28.90 -19.81
C ARG A 439 9.20 -29.99 -18.81
N PRO A 440 10.49 -30.34 -18.70
CA PRO A 440 10.93 -31.35 -17.75
C PRO A 440 10.46 -30.93 -16.35
N LYS A 441 9.81 -31.87 -15.64
CA LYS A 441 9.44 -31.65 -14.24
C LYS A 441 10.73 -31.34 -13.47
N PRO A 442 10.75 -30.32 -12.60
CA PRO A 442 11.92 -30.04 -11.79
C PRO A 442 12.26 -31.29 -10.97
N GLU A 443 13.50 -31.76 -11.11
CA GLU A 443 14.01 -32.88 -10.32
C GLU A 443 13.91 -32.51 -8.83
N ASN A 444 13.38 -33.43 -8.02
CA ASN A 444 13.40 -33.29 -6.57
C ASN A 444 14.85 -33.45 -6.10
N ILE A 445 15.53 -32.32 -5.91
CA ILE A 445 16.88 -32.30 -5.35
C ILE A 445 16.79 -32.64 -3.86
N VAL A 446 17.14 -33.89 -3.53
CA VAL A 446 17.24 -34.40 -2.16
C VAL A 446 18.65 -34.12 -1.65
N GLY A 447 18.80 -33.00 -0.96
CA GLY A 447 20.03 -32.61 -0.25
C GLY A 447 19.90 -31.19 0.27
N LYS A 448 19.53 -31.00 1.54
CA LYS A 448 19.38 -29.67 2.15
C LYS A 448 20.72 -29.20 2.69
N TYR A 449 21.60 -28.71 1.82
CA TYR A 449 22.80 -28.00 2.28
C TYR A 449 22.38 -26.66 2.89
N ILE A 450 23.00 -26.31 4.02
CA ILE A 450 22.79 -25.00 4.64
C ILE A 450 23.87 -24.06 4.12
N VAL A 451 23.47 -23.05 3.34
CA VAL A 451 24.38 -22.06 2.78
C VAL A 451 24.22 -20.74 3.53
N ALA A 452 25.32 -20.24 4.10
CA ALA A 452 25.37 -18.96 4.78
C ALA A 452 26.05 -17.92 3.88
N ILE A 453 25.30 -16.94 3.37
CA ILE A 453 25.87 -15.82 2.61
C ILE A 453 25.91 -14.59 3.49
N PHE A 454 27.11 -14.07 3.72
CA PHE A 454 27.30 -12.84 4.45
C PHE A 454 27.04 -11.61 3.57
N PRO A 455 26.54 -10.50 4.17
CA PRO A 455 26.46 -9.23 3.47
C PRO A 455 27.83 -8.84 2.91
N VAL A 456 27.85 -8.17 1.76
CA VAL A 456 29.09 -7.63 1.19
C VAL A 456 29.68 -6.62 2.17
N ASP A 457 30.88 -6.90 2.66
CA ASP A 457 31.64 -5.96 3.48
C ASP A 457 32.36 -4.96 2.58
N ILE A 458 32.36 -3.67 2.92
CA ILE A 458 33.05 -2.65 2.12
C ILE A 458 34.30 -2.22 2.87
N GLU A 459 35.44 -2.30 2.19
CA GLU A 459 36.68 -1.67 2.63
C GLU A 459 37.09 -0.59 1.63
N VAL A 460 37.25 0.63 2.13
CA VAL A 460 37.70 1.76 1.31
C VAL A 460 39.21 1.80 1.41
N VAL A 461 39.90 1.44 0.33
CA VAL A 461 41.36 1.39 0.28
C VAL A 461 41.93 2.81 0.31
N SER A 462 41.33 3.70 -0.48
CA SER A 462 41.69 5.10 -0.53
C SER A 462 40.49 5.95 -1.00
N GLY A 463 40.51 7.27 -0.79
CA GLY A 463 39.50 8.18 -1.32
C GLY A 463 38.11 8.11 -0.66
N ARG A 464 37.09 8.62 -1.36
CA ARG A 464 35.67 8.60 -0.92
C ARG A 464 34.83 7.73 -1.85
N VAL A 465 33.92 6.94 -1.28
CA VAL A 465 32.97 6.13 -2.05
C VAL A 465 31.98 7.03 -2.79
N LYS A 466 32.02 7.04 -4.12
CA LYS A 466 31.10 7.84 -4.95
C LYS A 466 29.69 7.25 -5.02
N ASN A 467 29.57 5.92 -4.95
CA ASN A 467 28.27 5.25 -5.00
C ASN A 467 28.04 4.27 -3.83
N PRO A 468 27.29 4.67 -2.79
CA PRO A 468 27.00 3.78 -1.66
C PRO A 468 26.06 2.62 -2.02
N SER A 469 25.28 2.71 -3.10
CA SER A 469 24.25 1.71 -3.46
C SER A 469 24.81 0.41 -4.05
N LEU A 470 26.10 0.37 -4.37
CA LEU A 470 26.77 -0.78 -4.98
C LEU A 470 26.69 -2.03 -4.10
N LYS A 471 26.79 -1.85 -2.78
CA LYS A 471 26.68 -2.91 -1.78
C LYS A 471 25.30 -3.57 -1.80
N GLU A 472 24.24 -2.78 -1.83
CA GLU A 472 22.87 -3.31 -1.86
C GLU A 472 22.61 -4.12 -3.13
N LYS A 473 23.09 -3.65 -4.29
CA LYS A 473 22.88 -4.32 -5.59
C LYS A 473 23.57 -5.68 -5.64
N LEU A 474 24.85 -5.75 -5.25
CA LEU A 474 25.60 -7.03 -5.22
C LEU A 474 24.96 -8.02 -4.23
N ARG A 475 24.59 -7.56 -3.04
CA ARG A 475 23.91 -8.40 -2.04
C ARG A 475 22.58 -8.97 -2.57
N GLY A 476 21.78 -8.14 -3.23
CA GLY A 476 20.51 -8.55 -3.82
C GLY A 476 20.69 -9.67 -4.85
N ASN A 477 21.66 -9.51 -5.76
CA ASN A 477 21.94 -10.50 -6.80
C ASN A 477 22.42 -11.84 -6.23
N PHE A 478 23.37 -11.83 -5.28
CA PHE A 478 23.88 -13.08 -4.70
C PHE A 478 22.79 -13.87 -3.95
N LEU A 479 21.90 -13.18 -3.24
CA LEU A 479 20.76 -13.83 -2.59
C LEU A 479 19.78 -14.47 -3.59
N ILE A 480 19.60 -13.87 -4.77
CA ILE A 480 18.75 -14.42 -5.83
C ILE A 480 19.37 -15.69 -6.41
N GLU A 481 20.67 -15.67 -6.73
CA GLU A 481 21.34 -16.80 -7.37
C GLU A 481 21.38 -18.04 -6.47
N VAL A 482 21.62 -17.88 -5.17
CA VAL A 482 21.60 -19.03 -4.25
C VAL A 482 20.21 -19.65 -4.11
N ASN A 483 19.15 -18.84 -4.20
CA ASN A 483 17.78 -19.37 -4.19
C ASN A 483 17.43 -20.09 -5.51
N LYS A 484 17.97 -19.67 -6.66
CA LYS A 484 17.76 -20.35 -7.95
C LYS A 484 18.42 -21.72 -8.01
N GLY A 485 19.55 -21.90 -7.34
CA GLY A 485 20.30 -23.16 -7.31
C GLY A 485 19.58 -24.34 -6.62
N GLY A 486 18.46 -24.10 -5.92
CA GLY A 486 17.57 -25.13 -5.38
C GLY A 486 18.12 -26.00 -4.24
N ALA A 487 19.43 -26.03 -4.02
CA ALA A 487 20.11 -26.92 -3.07
C ALA A 487 20.49 -26.26 -1.73
N GLY A 488 20.39 -24.93 -1.62
CA GLY A 488 20.83 -24.18 -0.44
C GLY A 488 19.67 -23.54 0.34
N ARG A 489 19.55 -23.82 1.64
CA ARG A 489 18.71 -23.01 2.53
C ARG A 489 19.52 -21.83 3.06
N LEU A 490 19.10 -20.61 2.73
CA LEU A 490 19.67 -19.39 3.32
C LEU A 490 19.47 -19.38 4.84
N ILE A 491 20.54 -19.07 5.57
CA ILE A 491 20.46 -18.89 7.01
C ILE A 491 19.62 -17.66 7.35
N ASN A 492 18.77 -17.82 8.36
CA ASN A 492 17.95 -16.73 8.90
C ASN A 492 18.85 -15.59 9.41
N ALA A 493 18.54 -14.34 9.04
CA ALA A 493 19.25 -13.14 9.48
C ALA A 493 19.47 -13.07 11.01
N ASN A 494 18.52 -13.57 11.82
CA ASN A 494 18.68 -13.59 13.28
C ASN A 494 19.81 -14.52 13.74
N LYS A 495 20.03 -15.65 13.05
CA LYS A 495 21.17 -16.53 13.32
C LYS A 495 22.49 -15.90 12.89
N MET A 496 22.48 -15.11 11.82
CA MET A 496 23.64 -14.35 11.37
C MET A 496 24.02 -13.24 12.37
N LEU A 497 23.04 -12.58 12.98
CA LEU A 497 23.28 -11.58 14.04
C LEU A 497 23.82 -12.20 15.33
N ALA A 498 23.44 -13.46 15.61
CA ALA A 498 23.96 -14.25 16.72
C ALA A 498 25.28 -14.97 16.38
N ALA A 499 25.82 -14.79 15.16
CA ALA A 499 27.09 -15.38 14.80
C ALA A 499 28.21 -14.84 15.70
N PRO A 500 29.22 -15.66 16.04
CA PRO A 500 30.38 -15.19 16.79
C PRO A 500 30.98 -13.97 16.10
N LYS A 501 31.40 -12.96 16.86
CA LYS A 501 32.26 -11.88 16.34
C LYS A 501 33.69 -12.38 16.25
N ARG A 502 34.51 -11.79 15.38
CA ARG A 502 35.94 -12.09 15.29
C ARG A 502 36.64 -11.51 16.53
N ASN A 503 37.50 -12.29 17.16
CA ASN A 503 38.32 -11.79 18.27
C ASN A 503 39.52 -11.02 17.71
N ASP A 504 40.02 -10.04 18.44
CA ASP A 504 41.21 -9.30 18.05
C ASP A 504 42.41 -10.25 17.88
N GLY A 505 43.12 -10.13 16.75
CA GLY A 505 44.24 -11.01 16.39
C GLY A 505 43.85 -12.43 15.94
N GLU A 506 42.56 -12.78 15.91
CA GLU A 506 42.13 -14.10 15.44
C GLU A 506 42.36 -14.25 13.94
N LEU A 507 43.02 -15.34 13.54
CA LEU A 507 43.17 -15.70 12.13
C LEU A 507 41.79 -15.88 11.48
N GLU A 508 41.62 -15.35 10.27
CA GLU A 508 40.35 -15.39 9.57
C GLU A 508 39.83 -16.83 9.39
N SER A 509 40.71 -17.79 9.07
CA SER A 509 40.36 -19.20 8.97
C SER A 509 39.78 -19.79 10.27
N VAL A 510 40.30 -19.38 11.44
CA VAL A 510 39.80 -19.82 12.76
C VAL A 510 38.43 -19.22 13.03
N TYR A 511 38.26 -17.94 12.73
CA TYR A 511 36.99 -17.23 12.84
C TYR A 511 35.89 -17.87 11.96
N LEU A 512 36.21 -18.13 10.69
CA LEU A 512 35.32 -18.78 9.72
C LEU A 512 34.88 -20.16 10.20
N LYS A 513 35.82 -20.95 10.73
CA LYS A 513 35.53 -22.28 11.28
C LYS A 513 34.58 -22.21 12.49
N ARG A 514 34.82 -21.27 13.42
CA ARG A 514 33.94 -21.08 14.59
C ARG A 514 32.54 -20.65 14.17
N MET A 515 32.46 -19.75 13.20
CA MET A 515 31.21 -19.28 12.66
C MET A 515 30.43 -20.39 11.97
N GLN A 516 31.12 -21.23 11.20
CA GLN A 516 30.51 -22.41 10.58
C GLN A 516 29.86 -23.33 11.59
N GLN A 517 30.59 -23.65 12.66
CA GLN A 517 30.11 -24.51 13.73
C GLN A 517 28.89 -23.90 14.42
N ALA A 518 28.90 -22.59 14.68
CA ALA A 518 27.78 -21.89 15.31
C ALA A 518 26.52 -21.85 14.42
N LEU A 519 26.70 -21.68 13.11
CA LEU A 519 25.60 -21.56 12.17
C LEU A 519 25.06 -22.90 11.67
N GLY A 520 25.85 -23.97 11.78
CA GLY A 520 25.56 -25.28 11.20
C GLY A 520 25.53 -25.24 9.66
N ALA A 521 26.34 -24.35 9.06
CA ALA A 521 26.39 -24.17 7.61
C ALA A 521 27.31 -25.21 6.96
N ASP A 522 26.89 -25.80 5.84
CA ASP A 522 27.74 -26.69 5.03
C ASP A 522 28.69 -25.89 4.13
N LEU A 523 28.25 -24.69 3.73
CA LEU A 523 29.03 -23.73 2.96
C LEU A 523 28.81 -22.32 3.50
N ILE A 524 29.90 -21.59 3.76
CA ILE A 524 29.85 -20.15 4.03
C ILE A 524 30.46 -19.39 2.86
N VAL A 525 29.82 -18.29 2.49
CA VAL A 525 30.26 -17.36 1.47
C VAL A 525 30.47 -15.99 2.08
N PHE A 526 31.69 -15.47 1.97
CA PHE A 526 32.03 -14.09 2.29
C PHE A 526 32.29 -13.30 1.04
N ASN A 527 31.80 -12.07 1.02
CA ASN A 527 31.99 -11.16 -0.08
C ASN A 527 32.59 -9.88 0.50
N LYS A 528 33.76 -9.48 0.01
CA LYS A 528 34.46 -8.28 0.43
C LYS A 528 34.74 -7.40 -0.77
N LEU A 529 34.17 -6.22 -0.78
CA LEU A 529 34.30 -5.23 -1.84
C LEU A 529 35.32 -4.17 -1.41
N TYR A 530 36.46 -4.18 -2.05
CA TYR A 530 37.46 -3.13 -1.96
C TYR A 530 37.12 -2.02 -2.96
N ILE A 531 37.13 -0.78 -2.49
CA ILE A 531 36.87 0.41 -3.31
C ILE A 531 38.08 1.33 -3.19
N ASP A 532 38.75 1.60 -4.32
CA ASP A 532 39.62 2.75 -4.44
C ASP A 532 38.80 3.94 -4.93
N GLY A 533 38.52 4.87 -4.03
CA GLY A 533 37.72 6.07 -4.33
C GLY A 533 38.45 7.14 -5.14
N ASN A 534 39.78 7.06 -5.24
CA ASN A 534 40.58 7.99 -6.05
C ASN A 534 40.54 7.56 -7.52
N ASP A 535 40.83 6.28 -7.79
CA ASP A 535 40.90 5.72 -9.14
C ASP A 535 39.57 5.15 -9.62
N GLY A 536 38.60 5.01 -8.71
CA GLY A 536 37.31 4.39 -8.99
C GLY A 536 37.41 2.88 -9.19
N GLU A 537 38.51 2.24 -8.80
CA GLU A 537 38.69 0.80 -8.93
C GLU A 537 37.80 0.05 -7.93
N LEU A 538 37.14 -0.99 -8.42
CA LEU A 538 36.31 -1.89 -7.63
C LEU A 538 36.89 -3.29 -7.69
N LYS A 539 37.20 -3.88 -6.54
CA LYS A 539 37.65 -5.28 -6.45
C LYS A 539 36.75 -6.04 -5.48
N LEU A 540 35.95 -6.96 -6.01
CA LEU A 540 35.16 -7.88 -5.20
C LEU A 540 35.94 -9.19 -5.01
N VAL A 541 36.20 -9.55 -3.76
CA VAL A 541 36.75 -10.84 -3.37
C VAL A 541 35.65 -11.70 -2.75
N THR A 542 35.43 -12.88 -3.30
CA THR A 542 34.50 -13.88 -2.77
C THR A 542 35.29 -15.03 -2.18
N LEU A 543 35.04 -15.35 -0.91
CA LEU A 543 35.67 -16.46 -0.20
C LEU A 543 34.64 -17.52 0.14
N TYR A 544 34.94 -18.77 -0.19
CA TYR A 544 34.10 -19.92 0.11
C TYR A 544 34.75 -20.79 1.17
N TYR A 545 33.95 -21.21 2.17
CA TYR A 545 34.41 -22.07 3.24
C TYR A 545 33.47 -23.27 3.40
N ARG A 546 33.96 -24.46 3.03
CA ARG A 546 33.24 -25.74 3.11
C ARG A 546 33.41 -26.39 4.47
N ARG A 547 32.38 -27.11 4.92
CA ARG A 547 32.41 -27.88 6.17
C ARG A 547 33.46 -28.98 6.13
N GLY A 548 34.30 -29.00 7.17
CA GLY A 548 35.43 -29.92 7.27
C GLY A 548 36.69 -29.43 6.54
N GLY A 549 36.64 -28.32 5.81
CA GLY A 549 37.82 -27.69 5.22
C GLY A 549 38.76 -27.15 6.30
N THR A 550 40.07 -27.24 6.07
CA THR A 550 41.09 -26.61 6.94
C THR A 550 41.39 -25.17 6.56
N GLY A 551 40.85 -24.68 5.44
CA GLY A 551 41.08 -23.35 4.90
C GLY A 551 40.01 -22.91 3.89
N ILE A 552 40.31 -21.84 3.16
CA ILE A 552 39.47 -21.32 2.07
C ILE A 552 39.33 -22.40 1.00
N SER A 553 38.10 -22.80 0.70
CA SER A 553 37.80 -23.87 -0.26
C SER A 553 37.87 -23.38 -1.71
N ALA A 554 37.46 -22.13 -1.93
CA ALA A 554 37.66 -21.43 -3.18
C ALA A 554 37.73 -19.92 -2.90
N GLN A 555 38.44 -19.20 -3.77
CA GLN A 555 38.49 -17.75 -3.77
C GLN A 555 38.32 -17.26 -5.21
N SER A 556 37.60 -16.16 -5.36
CA SER A 556 37.55 -15.44 -6.62
C SER A 556 37.60 -13.94 -6.46
N ASP A 557 38.23 -13.33 -7.46
CA ASP A 557 38.45 -11.90 -7.51
C ASP A 557 37.83 -11.38 -8.82
N VAL A 558 36.97 -10.38 -8.71
CA VAL A 558 36.42 -9.65 -9.85
C VAL A 558 36.85 -8.20 -9.71
N VAL A 559 37.56 -7.70 -10.74
CA VAL A 559 38.03 -6.31 -10.80
C VAL A 559 37.23 -5.54 -11.85
N GLY A 560 36.86 -4.30 -11.53
CA GLY A 560 36.18 -3.37 -12.41
C GLY A 560 36.33 -1.92 -11.97
N SER A 561 35.47 -1.06 -12.48
CA SER A 561 35.50 0.39 -12.22
C SER A 561 34.10 0.90 -11.88
N ASP A 562 34.04 1.92 -11.02
CA ASP A 562 32.84 2.66 -10.65
C ASP A 562 32.11 3.25 -11.87
N ALA A 563 32.84 3.71 -12.87
CA ALA A 563 32.30 4.22 -14.13
C ALA A 563 31.57 3.14 -14.94
N GLN A 564 31.90 1.87 -14.72
CA GLN A 564 31.29 0.70 -15.36
C GLN A 564 30.57 -0.19 -14.34
N GLU A 565 29.94 0.42 -13.34
CA GLU A 565 29.28 -0.26 -12.23
C GLU A 565 28.36 -1.41 -12.68
N LEU A 566 27.50 -1.19 -13.68
CA LEU A 566 26.56 -2.21 -14.14
C LEU A 566 27.28 -3.45 -14.71
N GLN A 567 28.32 -3.22 -15.52
CA GLN A 567 29.12 -4.29 -16.11
C GLN A 567 29.94 -5.02 -15.03
N PHE A 568 30.40 -4.30 -14.01
CA PHE A 568 31.05 -4.90 -12.85
C PHE A 568 30.09 -5.81 -12.07
N ILE A 569 28.87 -5.34 -11.75
CA ILE A 569 27.84 -6.12 -11.06
C ILE A 569 27.48 -7.38 -11.86
N GLN A 570 27.34 -7.27 -13.17
CA GLN A 570 27.03 -8.41 -14.04
C GLN A 570 28.16 -9.45 -14.03
N ARG A 571 29.42 -9.02 -14.18
CA ARG A 571 30.58 -9.92 -14.12
C ARG A 571 30.72 -10.58 -12.75
N ALA A 572 30.55 -9.81 -11.67
CA ALA A 572 30.58 -10.32 -10.30
C ALA A 572 29.48 -11.36 -10.06
N THR A 573 28.26 -11.11 -10.53
CA THR A 573 27.13 -12.04 -10.40
C THR A 573 27.37 -13.32 -11.21
N ALA A 574 27.85 -13.20 -12.44
CA ALA A 574 28.13 -14.37 -13.29
C ALA A 574 29.27 -15.24 -12.73
N GLN A 575 30.34 -14.61 -12.23
CA GLN A 575 31.44 -15.33 -11.58
C GLN A 575 30.97 -16.05 -10.31
N PHE A 576 30.19 -15.36 -9.48
CA PHE A 576 29.57 -15.93 -8.28
C PHE A 576 28.68 -17.13 -8.62
N GLU A 577 27.80 -17.02 -9.61
CA GLU A 577 26.91 -18.11 -10.05
C GLU A 577 27.72 -19.34 -10.49
N LYS A 578 28.76 -19.13 -11.32
CA LYS A 578 29.62 -20.21 -11.83
C LYS A 578 30.28 -21.00 -10.71
N GLU A 579 30.91 -20.31 -9.77
CA GLU A 579 31.65 -20.93 -8.67
C GLU A 579 30.75 -21.52 -7.60
N HIS A 580 29.69 -20.80 -7.24
CA HIS A 580 28.73 -21.28 -6.28
C HIS A 580 28.07 -22.58 -6.78
N LYS A 581 27.74 -22.66 -8.06
CA LYS A 581 27.22 -23.89 -8.68
C LYS A 581 28.25 -25.02 -8.66
N ALA A 582 29.50 -24.76 -9.01
CA ALA A 582 30.56 -25.77 -8.98
C ALA A 582 30.73 -26.36 -7.56
N LEU A 583 30.79 -25.51 -6.53
CA LEU A 583 30.91 -25.93 -5.14
C LEU A 583 29.67 -26.67 -4.61
N LEU A 584 28.47 -26.27 -5.07
CA LEU A 584 27.25 -26.99 -4.73
C LEU A 584 27.23 -28.40 -5.36
N GLU A 585 27.72 -28.56 -6.59
CA GLU A 585 27.87 -29.89 -7.20
C GLU A 585 28.94 -30.74 -6.50
N GLU A 586 30.01 -30.14 -5.96
CA GLU A 586 30.99 -30.88 -5.13
C GLU A 586 30.48 -31.24 -3.72
N LEU A 587 29.44 -30.55 -3.27
CA LEU A 587 28.78 -30.81 -1.99
C LEU A 587 27.76 -31.93 -2.11
N LYS A 588 27.04 -32.00 -3.24
CA LYS A 588 26.20 -33.13 -3.67
C LYS A 588 27.02 -34.42 -3.73
#